data_AF-A0A937BCM7-F1
#
_entry.id   AF-A0A937BCM7-F1
#
_cell.length_a   1.000
_cell.length_b   1.000
_cell.length_c   1.000
_cell.angle_alpha   90.00
_cell.angle_beta   90.00
_cell.angle_gamma   90.00
#
_symmetry.space_group_name_H-M   'P 1'
#
loop_
_entity.id
_entity.type
_entity.pdbx_description
1 polymer ?
#
loop_
_entity_poly.entity_id
_entity_poly.type
_entity_poly.pdbx_seq_one_letter_code
_entity_poly.pdbx_strand_id
1 'polypeptide(L)'
;MKHILLYILATATLLSCGSDTKPAEQSTAPAINFKTNSVPVPFAGNWISETYLSDIKEHQSPRKAQENIEECYIQLPDNTLRPSTMVINFHEGISDLVTVNNNGVFQLWEKQGDTLSNLKYTIKPLSRDTIKIDDKLFIKINSSPAGNEPRILEEILFKGTYITKKGEHIEFKSNGEVSGFGKYKYYKPLIDYFDAGLQIDQVGLGETADKMEYFGFKFKRNKLELYKLKCDAYDEVDNRCVEVSYGIKAYDLQKSSGE
;
A
#
# COMPACT_ATOMS: atom_id res chain seq x y z
N MET A 1 14.27 -54.11 -45.41
CA MET A 1 15.52 -54.90 -45.49
C MET A 1 16.60 -54.16 -44.71
N LYS A 2 17.21 -54.85 -43.73
CA LYS A 2 18.64 -54.83 -43.35
C LYS A 2 19.29 -53.44 -43.17
N HIS A 3 19.51 -52.96 -41.95
CA HIS A 3 20.59 -53.30 -40.99
C HIS A 3 21.78 -52.33 -41.05
N ILE A 4 22.07 -51.74 -39.89
CA ILE A 4 23.38 -51.71 -39.21
C ILE A 4 24.52 -50.99 -39.95
N LEU A 5 25.01 -49.88 -39.37
CA LEU A 5 26.36 -49.86 -38.79
C LEU A 5 26.58 -48.64 -37.86
N LEU A 6 26.76 -48.94 -36.57
CA LEU A 6 27.58 -48.16 -35.63
C LEU A 6 29.00 -48.02 -36.21
N TYR A 7 29.65 -46.87 -36.01
CA TYR A 7 31.02 -46.83 -35.46
C TYR A 7 31.31 -45.49 -34.76
N ILE A 8 31.92 -45.67 -33.59
CA ILE A 8 32.38 -44.72 -32.59
C ILE A 8 33.59 -43.94 -33.12
N LEU A 9 33.69 -42.64 -32.81
CA LEU A 9 34.99 -42.03 -32.57
C LEU A 9 34.88 -40.92 -31.51
N ALA A 10 35.29 -41.27 -30.30
CA ALA A 10 35.73 -40.31 -29.30
C ALA A 10 37.10 -39.77 -29.73
N THR A 11 37.24 -38.45 -29.80
CA THR A 11 38.54 -37.78 -29.66
C THR A 11 38.32 -36.46 -28.93
N ALA A 12 39.03 -36.36 -27.81
CA ALA A 12 39.07 -35.20 -26.94
C ALA A 12 39.76 -34.02 -27.65
N THR A 13 39.19 -32.82 -27.48
CA THR A 13 39.97 -31.58 -27.52
C THR A 13 39.88 -30.89 -26.17
N LEU A 14 41.04 -30.88 -25.55
CA LEU A 14 41.47 -30.17 -24.35
C LEU A 14 41.33 -28.64 -24.50
N LEU A 15 41.36 -27.99 -23.34
CA LEU A 15 41.73 -26.58 -23.07
C LEU A 15 40.64 -25.50 -23.24
N SER A 16 39.94 -25.24 -22.13
CA SER A 16 39.61 -23.87 -21.75
C SER A 16 39.98 -23.65 -20.28
N CYS A 17 41.22 -23.23 -20.05
CA CYS A 17 41.57 -22.46 -18.85
C CYS A 17 41.04 -21.05 -19.08
N GLY A 18 40.14 -20.59 -18.21
CA GLY A 18 39.56 -19.26 -18.28
C GLY A 18 38.92 -18.87 -16.96
N SER A 19 39.75 -18.29 -16.09
CA SER A 19 39.40 -17.48 -14.90
C SER A 19 38.51 -18.12 -13.83
N ASP A 20 39.16 -18.56 -12.74
CA ASP A 20 38.59 -18.56 -11.39
C ASP A 20 38.14 -17.14 -11.02
N THR A 21 36.94 -16.79 -11.44
CA THR A 21 36.26 -15.63 -10.89
C THR A 21 35.74 -16.08 -9.54
N LYS A 22 36.51 -15.81 -8.48
CA LYS A 22 35.99 -15.88 -7.11
C LYS A 22 34.63 -15.15 -7.12
N PRO A 23 33.56 -15.72 -6.54
CA PRO A 23 32.35 -14.95 -6.35
C PRO A 23 32.75 -13.68 -5.61
N ALA A 24 32.36 -12.53 -6.17
CA ALA A 24 32.62 -11.25 -5.54
C ALA A 24 32.13 -11.34 -4.10
N GLU A 25 33.05 -11.20 -3.15
CA GLU A 25 32.68 -10.98 -1.76
C GLU A 25 31.75 -9.77 -1.77
N GLN A 26 30.47 -10.01 -1.50
CA GLN A 26 29.55 -8.94 -1.11
C GLN A 26 30.27 -8.22 0.04
N SER A 27 30.72 -7.01 -0.23
CA SER A 27 31.29 -6.13 0.76
C SER A 27 30.22 -5.92 1.82
N THR A 28 30.30 -6.69 2.90
CA THR A 28 29.52 -6.45 4.10
C THR A 28 30.05 -5.13 4.64
N ALA A 29 29.24 -4.07 4.47
CA ALA A 29 29.52 -2.80 5.09
C ALA A 29 29.85 -3.06 6.58
N PRO A 30 30.90 -2.41 7.13
CA PRO A 30 31.28 -2.63 8.51
C PRO A 30 30.06 -2.43 9.41
N ALA A 31 29.83 -3.39 10.32
CA ALA A 31 28.72 -3.34 11.25
C ALA A 31 28.76 -2.02 12.02
N ILE A 32 27.88 -1.08 11.64
CA ILE A 32 27.75 0.20 12.32
C ILE A 32 27.38 -0.14 13.77
N ASN A 33 28.08 0.42 14.76
CA ASN A 33 27.72 0.21 16.15
C ASN A 33 26.50 1.09 16.51
N PHE A 34 25.29 0.61 16.23
CA PHE A 34 24.02 1.30 16.49
C PHE A 34 23.40 0.94 17.84
N LYS A 35 24.02 0.03 18.62
CA LYS A 35 23.48 -0.39 19.92
C LYS A 35 23.72 0.72 20.95
N THR A 36 22.65 1.41 21.33
CA THR A 36 22.14 1.57 22.73
C THR A 36 21.35 2.86 22.98
N ASN A 37 21.47 3.88 22.13
CA ASN A 37 20.82 5.17 22.37
C ASN A 37 19.66 5.39 21.39
N SER A 38 18.46 5.00 21.80
CA SER A 38 17.24 5.39 21.12
C SER A 38 17.07 6.92 21.21
N VAL A 39 16.82 7.58 20.08
CA VAL A 39 16.60 9.03 20.00
C VAL A 39 15.23 9.32 19.40
N PRO A 40 14.60 10.46 19.70
CA PRO A 40 13.32 10.83 19.09
C PRO A 40 13.42 10.98 17.57
N VAL A 41 12.36 10.56 16.88
CA VAL A 41 12.17 10.80 15.44
C VAL A 41 11.23 12.01 15.29
N PRO A 42 11.73 13.20 14.94
CA PRO A 42 10.93 14.44 14.97
C PRO A 42 9.82 14.48 13.91
N PHE A 43 9.86 13.56 12.95
CA PHE A 43 8.88 13.38 11.87
C PHE A 43 8.17 12.02 12.00
N ALA A 44 8.02 11.50 13.20
CA ALA A 44 7.20 10.30 13.44
C ALA A 44 5.75 10.49 12.94
N GLY A 45 5.13 9.37 12.57
CA GLY A 45 3.75 9.32 12.11
C GLY A 45 3.58 8.55 10.81
N ASN A 46 2.44 8.81 10.16
CA ASN A 46 1.99 8.12 8.96
C ASN A 46 2.20 9.03 7.75
N TRP A 47 2.78 8.46 6.70
CA TRP A 47 3.24 9.19 5.53
C TRP A 47 2.82 8.45 4.28
N ILE A 48 2.29 9.18 3.31
CA ILE A 48 1.86 8.63 2.02
C ILE A 48 2.68 9.25 0.90
N SER A 49 2.95 8.49 -0.15
CA SER A 49 3.63 9.02 -1.33
C SER A 49 2.86 10.20 -1.92
N GLU A 50 3.57 11.28 -2.25
CA GLU A 50 2.99 12.47 -2.88
C GLU A 50 2.38 12.14 -4.24
N THR A 51 3.01 11.25 -5.01
CA THR A 51 2.50 10.78 -6.30
C THR A 51 1.15 10.11 -6.14
N TYR A 52 1.04 9.16 -5.20
CA TYR A 52 -0.23 8.48 -4.93
C TYR A 52 -1.31 9.46 -4.46
N LEU A 53 -0.97 10.37 -3.54
CA LEU A 53 -1.92 11.37 -3.07
C LEU A 53 -2.40 12.29 -4.20
N SER A 54 -1.53 12.63 -5.14
CA SER A 54 -1.86 13.45 -6.30
C SER A 54 -2.80 12.71 -7.25
N ASP A 55 -2.53 11.43 -7.53
CA ASP A 55 -3.39 10.58 -8.37
C ASP A 55 -4.78 10.39 -7.74
N ILE A 56 -4.85 10.20 -6.42
CA ILE A 56 -6.13 10.16 -5.70
C ILE A 56 -6.88 11.49 -5.84
N LYS A 57 -6.20 12.63 -5.74
CA LYS A 57 -6.85 13.95 -5.90
C LYS A 57 -7.35 14.17 -7.33
N GLU A 58 -6.58 13.74 -8.33
CA GLU A 58 -6.91 13.95 -9.73
C GLU A 58 -8.00 12.99 -10.21
N HIS A 59 -7.86 11.70 -9.92
CA HIS A 59 -8.70 10.65 -10.48
C HIS A 59 -9.75 10.13 -9.51
N GLN A 60 -9.58 10.37 -8.22
CA GLN A 60 -10.49 9.92 -7.16
C GLN A 60 -10.78 8.41 -7.21
N SER A 61 -9.76 7.63 -7.59
CA SER A 61 -9.79 6.19 -7.82
C SER A 61 -8.53 5.54 -7.24
N PRO A 62 -8.61 4.84 -6.10
CA PRO A 62 -7.47 4.11 -5.54
C PRO A 62 -6.94 3.01 -6.45
N ARG A 63 -7.81 2.31 -7.20
CA ARG A 63 -7.38 1.32 -8.18
C ARG A 63 -6.48 1.94 -9.23
N LYS A 64 -6.87 3.09 -9.77
CA LYS A 64 -6.07 3.79 -10.78
C LYS A 64 -4.77 4.34 -10.20
N ALA A 65 -4.80 4.90 -8.99
CA ALA A 65 -3.62 5.44 -8.32
C ALA A 65 -2.58 4.36 -7.96
N GLN A 66 -2.99 3.09 -7.85
CA GLN A 66 -2.10 1.96 -7.58
C GLN A 66 -1.29 1.51 -8.81
N GLU A 67 -1.75 1.82 -10.04
CA GLU A 67 -1.14 1.30 -11.29
C GLU A 67 0.32 1.77 -11.52
N ASN A 68 0.76 2.86 -10.89
CA ASN A 68 2.08 3.49 -11.16
C ASN A 68 2.87 3.84 -9.88
N ILE A 69 2.54 3.25 -8.75
CA ILE A 69 3.24 3.47 -7.49
C ILE A 69 4.12 2.26 -7.17
N GLU A 70 5.09 2.41 -6.26
CA GLU A 70 5.81 1.29 -5.62
C GLU A 70 5.73 1.50 -4.11
N GLU A 71 6.60 2.32 -3.51
CA GLU A 71 6.47 2.68 -2.09
C GLU A 71 5.34 3.71 -1.92
N CYS A 72 4.20 3.24 -1.41
CA CYS A 72 3.00 4.05 -1.33
C CYS A 72 2.77 4.64 0.07
N TYR A 73 3.23 3.95 1.12
CA TYR A 73 2.98 4.35 2.50
C TYR A 73 4.12 3.94 3.43
N ILE A 74 4.38 4.75 4.45
CA ILE A 74 5.28 4.41 5.54
C ILE A 74 4.76 4.92 6.88
N GLN A 75 4.84 4.05 7.89
CA GLN A 75 4.65 4.38 9.30
C GLN A 75 6.01 4.43 10.00
N LEU A 76 6.33 5.61 10.53
CA LEU A 76 7.56 5.87 11.27
C LEU A 76 7.26 5.99 12.77
N PRO A 77 7.99 5.25 13.64
CA PRO A 77 7.81 5.31 15.08
C PRO A 77 8.31 6.64 15.66
N ASP A 78 7.89 6.95 16.88
CA ASP A 78 8.30 8.11 17.70
C ASP A 78 9.79 8.12 18.07
N ASN A 79 10.45 6.97 18.00
CA ASN A 79 11.83 6.76 18.43
C ASN A 79 12.59 5.85 17.47
N THR A 80 13.90 6.07 17.33
CA THR A 80 14.77 5.17 16.57
C THR A 80 14.84 3.78 17.22
N LEU A 81 15.26 2.79 16.42
CA LEU A 81 15.40 1.38 16.79
C LEU A 81 14.06 0.67 17.10
N ARG A 82 12.93 1.34 16.84
CA ARG A 82 11.61 0.72 16.82
C ARG A 82 11.23 0.31 15.38
N PRO A 83 10.37 -0.72 15.21
CA PRO A 83 9.89 -1.13 13.91
C PRO A 83 9.23 0.03 13.16
N SER A 84 9.56 0.15 11.88
CA SER A 84 8.90 0.99 10.89
C SER A 84 8.22 0.07 9.89
N THR A 85 7.06 0.48 9.37
CA THR A 85 6.33 -0.32 8.38
C THR A 85 6.32 0.45 7.08
N MET A 86 6.91 -0.10 6.03
CA MET A 86 6.75 0.41 4.67
C MET A 86 5.82 -0.52 3.90
N VAL A 87 4.91 0.06 3.14
CA VAL A 87 3.99 -0.68 2.30
C VAL A 87 4.31 -0.37 0.84
N ILE A 88 4.54 -1.43 0.09
CA ILE A 88 4.74 -1.42 -1.36
C ILE A 88 3.40 -1.75 -2.00
N ASN A 89 2.93 -0.86 -2.86
CA ASN A 89 1.76 -1.05 -3.69
C ASN A 89 0.52 -1.48 -2.93
N PHE A 90 0.40 -1.18 -1.64
CA PHE A 90 -0.70 -1.61 -0.77
C PHE A 90 -0.93 -3.13 -0.69
N HIS A 91 -0.07 -3.93 -1.31
CA HIS A 91 -0.17 -5.39 -1.35
C HIS A 91 0.90 -6.05 -0.48
N GLU A 92 2.10 -5.46 -0.46
CA GLU A 92 3.25 -6.03 0.24
C GLU A 92 3.73 -5.09 1.34
N GLY A 93 4.01 -5.63 2.51
CA GLY A 93 4.69 -4.90 3.59
C GLY A 93 6.17 -5.25 3.60
N ILE A 94 7.05 -4.26 3.66
CA ILE A 94 8.44 -4.47 4.06
C ILE A 94 8.49 -4.55 5.58
N SER A 95 8.73 -5.76 6.09
CA SER A 95 8.97 -5.99 7.52
C SER A 95 10.39 -5.63 7.93
N ASP A 96 10.64 -5.62 9.24
CA ASP A 96 11.97 -5.54 9.84
C ASP A 96 12.78 -4.28 9.50
N LEU A 97 12.11 -3.22 9.04
CA LEU A 97 12.72 -1.91 8.91
C LEU A 97 12.79 -1.23 10.28
N VAL A 98 13.92 -0.60 10.55
CA VAL A 98 14.11 0.26 11.73
C VAL A 98 14.70 1.59 11.32
N THR A 99 14.18 2.66 11.94
CA THR A 99 14.73 4.00 11.77
C THR A 99 15.97 4.18 12.65
N VAL A 100 17.06 4.69 12.08
CA VAL A 100 18.33 4.95 12.75
C VAL A 100 18.75 6.40 12.50
N ASN A 101 19.41 7.03 13.48
CA ASN A 101 20.04 8.34 13.30
C ASN A 101 21.56 8.15 13.31
N ASN A 102 22.19 8.36 12.16
CA ASN A 102 23.64 8.27 11.99
C ASN A 102 24.20 9.68 11.77
N ASN A 103 24.78 10.26 12.83
CA ASN A 103 25.38 11.61 12.80
C ASN A 103 24.46 12.71 12.25
N GLY A 104 23.17 12.67 12.61
CA GLY A 104 22.16 13.64 12.18
C GLY A 104 21.44 13.26 10.89
N VAL A 105 21.84 12.18 10.22
CA VAL A 105 21.16 11.65 9.03
C VAL A 105 20.26 10.49 9.44
N PHE A 106 18.97 10.63 9.19
CA PHE A 106 18.02 9.56 9.44
C PHE A 106 18.01 8.54 8.29
N GLN A 107 17.96 7.27 8.64
CA GLN A 107 18.07 6.15 7.70
C GLN A 107 17.09 5.04 8.07
N LEU A 108 16.60 4.30 7.07
CA LEU A 108 15.86 3.06 7.26
C LEU A 108 16.76 1.89 6.94
N TRP A 109 16.88 0.98 7.89
CA TRP A 109 17.70 -0.22 7.78
C TRP A 109 16.85 -1.46 7.94
N GLU A 110 17.16 -2.50 7.19
CA GLU A 110 16.72 -3.85 7.52
C GLU A 110 17.45 -4.35 8.76
N LYS A 111 16.70 -5.05 9.61
CA LYS A 111 17.19 -5.70 10.82
C LYS A 111 17.16 -7.22 10.62
N GLN A 112 18.28 -7.89 10.93
CA GLN A 112 18.36 -9.34 11.04
C GLN A 112 18.79 -9.70 12.47
N GLY A 113 17.88 -10.30 13.24
CA GLY A 113 18.13 -10.56 14.67
C GLY A 113 18.43 -9.26 15.41
N ASP A 114 19.60 -9.14 16.02
CA ASP A 114 20.05 -7.93 16.72
C ASP A 114 20.98 -7.04 15.89
N THR A 115 21.14 -7.33 14.60
CA THR A 115 22.04 -6.64 13.68
C THR A 115 21.30 -5.84 12.62
N LEU A 116 21.79 -4.65 12.28
CA LEU A 116 21.40 -3.98 11.05
C LEU A 116 22.12 -4.66 9.89
N SER A 117 21.38 -5.16 8.91
CA SER A 117 21.93 -5.94 7.81
C SER A 117 22.17 -5.07 6.58
N ASN A 118 21.24 -4.17 6.25
CA ASN A 118 21.27 -3.43 5.00
C ASN A 118 20.61 -2.05 5.12
N LEU A 119 21.27 -1.02 4.58
CA LEU A 119 20.67 0.30 4.42
C LEU A 119 19.70 0.24 3.24
N LYS A 120 18.44 0.60 3.47
CA LYS A 120 17.44 0.64 2.40
C LYS A 120 17.19 2.05 1.89
N TYR A 121 17.02 3.00 2.80
CA TYR A 121 16.62 4.35 2.43
C TYR A 121 17.26 5.40 3.31
N THR A 122 17.48 6.59 2.76
CA THR A 122 17.81 7.79 3.53
C THR A 122 16.58 8.68 3.67
N ILE A 123 16.30 9.14 4.89
CA ILE A 123 15.18 10.05 5.17
C ILE A 123 15.70 11.47 5.41
N LYS A 124 15.14 12.42 4.67
CA LYS A 124 15.37 13.86 4.86
C LYS A 124 14.04 14.56 5.19
N PRO A 125 13.84 15.02 6.43
CA PRO A 125 12.70 15.90 6.72
C PRO A 125 12.86 17.22 5.97
N LEU A 126 11.82 17.64 5.26
CA LEU A 126 11.79 18.91 4.52
C LEU A 126 10.94 19.95 5.24
N SER A 127 9.83 19.52 5.83
CA SER A 127 8.92 20.34 6.63
C SER A 127 8.22 19.49 7.70
N ARG A 128 7.27 20.08 8.43
CA ARG A 128 6.41 19.33 9.38
C ARG A 128 5.57 18.26 8.68
N ASP A 129 5.15 18.54 7.44
CA ASP A 129 4.16 17.75 6.71
C ASP A 129 4.74 17.10 5.45
N THR A 130 6.06 17.21 5.24
CA THR A 130 6.77 16.64 4.09
C THR A 130 8.11 16.05 4.51
N ILE A 131 8.32 14.79 4.16
CA ILE A 131 9.64 14.14 4.19
C ILE A 131 10.03 13.71 2.78
N LYS A 132 11.32 13.52 2.58
CA LYS A 132 11.87 12.86 1.41
C LYS A 132 12.49 11.53 1.82
N ILE A 133 12.17 10.47 1.12
CA ILE A 133 12.80 9.16 1.25
C ILE A 133 13.51 8.91 -0.07
N ASP A 134 14.84 8.95 -0.04
CA ASP A 134 15.71 9.04 -1.22
C ASP A 134 15.30 10.14 -2.20
N ASP A 135 14.76 9.78 -3.36
CA ASP A 135 14.28 10.71 -4.38
C ASP A 135 12.77 10.97 -4.33
N LYS A 136 12.01 10.20 -3.53
CA LYS A 136 10.54 10.26 -3.44
C LYS A 136 10.06 11.16 -2.30
N LEU A 137 8.99 11.92 -2.56
CA LEU A 137 8.34 12.77 -1.56
C LEU A 137 7.18 12.04 -0.88
N PHE A 138 7.07 12.24 0.43
CA PHE A 138 5.99 11.71 1.23
C PHE A 138 5.34 12.82 2.05
N ILE A 139 4.01 12.79 2.07
CA ILE A 139 3.14 13.78 2.72
C ILE A 139 2.56 13.16 3.99
N LYS A 140 2.55 13.94 5.07
CA LYS A 140 1.99 13.50 6.34
C LYS A 140 0.47 13.33 6.23
N ILE A 141 -0.04 12.24 6.77
CA ILE A 141 -1.48 11.99 6.89
C ILE A 141 -1.87 11.69 8.33
N ASN A 142 -3.07 12.12 8.70
CA ASN A 142 -3.65 11.85 10.01
C ASN A 142 -4.50 10.57 9.97
N SER A 143 -3.92 9.46 9.50
CA SER A 143 -4.60 8.17 9.53
C SER A 143 -4.49 7.56 10.92
N SER A 144 -5.63 7.27 11.55
CA SER A 144 -5.67 6.45 12.77
C SER A 144 -5.80 4.98 12.36
N PRO A 145 -4.77 4.13 12.55
CA PRO A 145 -4.85 2.73 12.16
C PRO A 145 -5.95 1.99 12.94
N ALA A 146 -6.57 0.99 12.30
CA ALA A 146 -7.42 0.02 12.97
C ALA A 146 -6.67 -1.31 13.07
N GLY A 147 -6.12 -1.60 14.26
CA GLY A 147 -5.18 -2.70 14.39
C GLY A 147 -3.94 -2.43 13.54
N ASN A 148 -3.64 -3.34 12.62
CA ASN A 148 -2.45 -3.27 11.74
C ASN A 148 -2.72 -2.59 10.39
N GLU A 149 -3.97 -2.25 10.07
CA GLU A 149 -4.32 -1.66 8.78
C GLU A 149 -4.41 -0.12 8.89
N PRO A 150 -3.68 0.64 8.05
CA PRO A 150 -3.77 2.09 8.04
C PRO A 150 -5.05 2.55 7.33
N ARG A 151 -5.80 3.47 7.97
CA ARG A 151 -7.02 4.08 7.40
C ARG A 151 -6.68 5.25 6.49
N ILE A 152 -6.14 4.94 5.31
CA ILE A 152 -5.61 5.93 4.38
C ILE A 152 -6.73 6.58 3.58
N LEU A 153 -7.51 5.79 2.86
CA LEU A 153 -8.56 6.28 1.97
C LEU A 153 -9.74 6.88 2.74
N GLU A 154 -9.99 6.41 3.95
CA GLU A 154 -10.91 7.05 4.88
C GLU A 154 -10.51 8.51 5.13
N GLU A 155 -9.22 8.78 5.39
CA GLU A 155 -8.74 10.14 5.66
C GLU A 155 -8.65 11.01 4.39
N ILE A 156 -8.07 10.50 3.30
CA ILE A 156 -7.70 11.35 2.15
C ILE A 156 -8.79 11.46 1.08
N LEU A 157 -9.77 10.54 1.06
CA LEU A 157 -10.78 10.47 -0.01
C LEU A 157 -12.21 10.53 0.54
N PHE A 158 -12.54 9.68 1.51
CA PHE A 158 -13.93 9.50 1.95
C PHE A 158 -14.38 10.48 3.04
N LYS A 159 -13.50 10.88 3.97
CA LYS A 159 -13.89 11.70 5.13
C LYS A 159 -14.72 12.93 4.73
N GLY A 160 -15.76 13.18 5.51
CA GLY A 160 -16.57 14.40 5.45
C GLY A 160 -18.07 14.12 5.48
N THR A 161 -18.85 15.19 5.40
CA THR A 161 -20.31 15.15 5.39
C THR A 161 -20.85 15.18 3.97
N TYR A 162 -21.84 14.33 3.71
CA TYR A 162 -22.54 14.17 2.45
C TYR A 162 -24.05 14.32 2.66
N ILE A 163 -24.74 14.72 1.61
CA ILE A 163 -26.19 14.94 1.62
C ILE A 163 -26.82 14.03 0.56
N THR A 164 -27.87 13.31 0.94
CA THR A 164 -28.66 12.52 -0.01
C THR A 164 -29.59 13.42 -0.82
N LYS A 165 -30.17 12.92 -1.91
CA LYS A 165 -31.20 13.66 -2.67
C LYS A 165 -32.43 14.05 -1.83
N LYS A 166 -32.66 13.38 -0.70
CA LYS A 166 -33.76 13.66 0.23
C LYS A 166 -33.37 14.67 1.32
N GLY A 167 -32.13 15.15 1.33
CA GLY A 167 -31.62 16.09 2.33
C GLY A 167 -31.09 15.43 3.61
N GLU A 168 -30.92 14.11 3.63
CA GLU A 168 -30.37 13.42 4.80
C GLU A 168 -28.85 13.61 4.85
N HIS A 169 -28.32 13.92 6.03
CA HIS A 169 -26.89 14.07 6.26
C HIS A 169 -26.25 12.74 6.61
N ILE A 170 -25.17 12.41 5.93
CA ILE A 170 -24.32 11.23 6.14
C ILE A 170 -22.91 11.71 6.42
N GLU A 171 -22.26 11.21 7.44
CA GLU A 171 -20.88 11.58 7.78
C GLU A 171 -20.01 10.33 7.74
N PHE A 172 -19.00 10.36 6.86
CA PHE A 172 -17.92 9.38 6.85
C PHE A 172 -16.78 9.93 7.69
N LYS A 173 -16.43 9.24 8.77
CA LYS A 173 -15.33 9.63 9.66
C LYS A 173 -14.04 8.94 9.25
N SER A 174 -12.88 9.54 9.53
CA SER A 174 -11.59 8.91 9.17
C SER A 174 -11.25 7.66 9.97
N ASN A 175 -11.96 7.41 11.08
CA ASN A 175 -11.86 6.17 11.84
C ASN A 175 -12.73 5.03 11.27
N GLY A 176 -13.24 5.16 10.03
CA GLY A 176 -14.07 4.18 9.33
C GLY A 176 -15.47 3.95 9.89
N GLU A 177 -15.93 4.81 10.79
CA GLU A 177 -17.34 4.87 11.17
C GLU A 177 -18.13 5.72 10.18
N VAL A 178 -19.41 5.40 10.02
CA VAL A 178 -20.36 6.22 9.26
C VAL A 178 -21.62 6.50 10.10
N SER A 179 -22.03 7.76 10.13
CA SER A 179 -23.25 8.25 10.80
C SER A 179 -24.30 8.67 9.76
N GLY A 180 -25.59 8.54 10.11
CA GLY A 180 -26.70 8.98 9.25
C GLY A 180 -27.01 8.10 8.04
N PHE A 181 -26.22 7.05 7.78
CA PHE A 181 -26.38 6.21 6.58
C PHE A 181 -27.29 4.98 6.79
N GLY A 182 -28.50 5.21 7.31
CA GLY A 182 -29.46 4.16 7.59
C GLY A 182 -28.92 3.10 8.55
N LYS A 183 -28.88 1.85 8.09
CA LYS A 183 -28.40 0.71 8.90
C LYS A 183 -26.87 0.68 9.05
N TYR A 184 -26.13 1.20 8.08
CA TYR A 184 -24.67 1.12 8.10
C TYR A 184 -24.08 1.99 9.23
N LYS A 185 -23.03 1.45 9.86
CA LYS A 185 -22.27 2.06 10.96
C LYS A 185 -20.78 2.09 10.69
N TYR A 186 -20.30 1.24 9.79
CA TYR A 186 -18.90 1.14 9.42
C TYR A 186 -18.74 1.15 7.90
N TYR A 187 -17.58 1.63 7.45
CA TYR A 187 -17.16 1.52 6.06
C TYR A 187 -15.68 1.18 5.97
N LYS A 188 -15.30 0.50 4.88
CA LYS A 188 -13.91 0.13 4.57
C LYS A 188 -13.68 0.21 3.06
N PRO A 189 -13.06 1.29 2.54
CA PRO A 189 -12.65 1.35 1.15
C PRO A 189 -11.54 0.30 0.88
N LEU A 190 -11.60 -0.37 -0.27
CA LEU A 190 -10.49 -1.21 -0.72
C LEU A 190 -9.35 -0.35 -1.23
N ILE A 191 -8.14 -0.71 -0.82
CA ILE A 191 -6.89 -0.03 -1.19
C ILE A 191 -5.93 -0.93 -1.96
N ASP A 192 -6.05 -2.25 -1.78
CA ASP A 192 -5.29 -3.27 -2.50
C ASP A 192 -6.14 -3.87 -3.63
N TYR A 193 -5.71 -3.70 -4.88
CA TYR A 193 -6.36 -4.22 -6.08
C TYR A 193 -5.57 -5.33 -6.81
N PHE A 194 -4.67 -6.06 -6.13
CA PHE A 194 -3.88 -7.18 -6.69
C PHE A 194 -4.59 -8.56 -6.69
N ASP A 195 -5.92 -8.62 -6.75
CA ASP A 195 -6.67 -9.88 -6.77
C ASP A 195 -7.81 -9.87 -7.82
N ALA A 196 -8.40 -11.03 -8.06
CA ALA A 196 -9.56 -11.20 -8.92
C ALA A 196 -10.80 -10.46 -8.37
N GLY A 197 -11.69 -10.04 -9.27
CA GLY A 197 -12.92 -9.34 -8.89
C GLY A 197 -12.69 -7.92 -8.38
N LEU A 198 -11.56 -7.29 -8.71
CA LEU A 198 -11.17 -5.94 -8.29
C LEU A 198 -11.01 -4.96 -9.48
N GLN A 199 -11.74 -5.18 -10.58
CA GLN A 199 -11.66 -4.35 -11.78
C GLN A 199 -12.17 -2.90 -11.58
N ILE A 200 -12.92 -2.63 -10.51
CA ILE A 200 -13.47 -1.32 -10.17
C ILE A 200 -13.20 -0.98 -8.71
N ASP A 201 -13.16 0.31 -8.39
CA ASP A 201 -13.01 0.79 -7.01
C ASP A 201 -14.16 0.32 -6.13
N GLN A 202 -13.86 -0.18 -4.92
CA GLN A 202 -14.89 -0.73 -4.02
C GLN A 202 -14.81 -0.22 -2.59
N VAL A 203 -15.96 -0.20 -1.93
CA VAL A 203 -16.11 0.14 -0.52
C VAL A 203 -17.08 -0.83 0.15
N GLY A 204 -16.66 -1.42 1.26
CA GLY A 204 -17.52 -2.18 2.15
C GLY A 204 -18.33 -1.24 3.04
N LEU A 205 -19.63 -1.52 3.23
CA LEU A 205 -20.51 -0.87 4.18
C LEU A 205 -21.16 -1.91 5.09
N GLY A 206 -21.09 -1.73 6.40
CA GLY A 206 -21.53 -2.75 7.36
C GLY A 206 -22.30 -2.17 8.55
N GLU A 207 -23.22 -2.96 9.09
CA GLU A 207 -23.81 -2.71 10.41
C GLU A 207 -22.79 -2.97 11.52
N THR A 208 -21.88 -3.91 11.27
CA THR A 208 -20.72 -4.26 12.10
C THR A 208 -19.45 -4.32 11.24
N ALA A 209 -18.29 -4.16 11.86
CA ALA A 209 -17.01 -4.10 11.14
C ALA A 209 -16.60 -5.44 10.48
N ASP A 210 -17.15 -6.56 10.93
CA ASP A 210 -16.90 -7.92 10.44
C ASP A 210 -17.86 -8.35 9.32
N LYS A 211 -18.96 -7.62 9.10
CA LYS A 211 -20.01 -7.96 8.11
C LYS A 211 -20.26 -6.79 7.18
N MET A 212 -19.46 -6.74 6.13
CA MET A 212 -19.50 -5.70 5.11
C MET A 212 -20.22 -6.17 3.85
N GLU A 213 -21.10 -5.33 3.33
CA GLU A 213 -21.63 -5.41 1.96
C GLU A 213 -20.77 -4.52 1.05
N TYR A 214 -20.22 -5.08 -0.02
CA TYR A 214 -19.36 -4.32 -0.93
C TYR A 214 -20.14 -3.64 -2.05
N PHE A 215 -19.73 -2.41 -2.35
CA PHE A 215 -20.26 -1.57 -3.41
C PHE A 215 -19.12 -1.09 -4.30
N GLY A 216 -19.36 -1.03 -5.60
CA GLY A 216 -18.49 -0.28 -6.49
C GLY A 216 -18.73 1.21 -6.29
N PHE A 217 -17.69 2.03 -6.29
CA PHE A 217 -17.85 3.48 -6.16
C PHE A 217 -17.26 4.27 -7.33
N LYS A 218 -17.78 5.49 -7.51
CA LYS A 218 -17.19 6.53 -8.34
C LYS A 218 -17.29 7.86 -7.63
N PHE A 219 -16.18 8.57 -7.54
CA PHE A 219 -16.19 9.99 -7.25
C PHE A 219 -16.27 10.81 -8.53
N LYS A 220 -17.08 11.88 -8.50
CA LYS A 220 -17.16 12.91 -9.53
C LYS A 220 -17.08 14.26 -8.85
N ARG A 221 -15.86 14.75 -8.63
CA ARG A 221 -15.57 15.93 -7.80
C ARG A 221 -16.15 15.74 -6.39
N ASN A 222 -17.20 16.47 -6.06
CA ASN A 222 -17.84 16.44 -4.74
C ASN A 222 -18.99 15.42 -4.67
N LYS A 223 -19.08 14.48 -5.61
CA LYS A 223 -20.18 13.51 -5.64
C LYS A 223 -19.66 12.10 -5.50
N LEU A 224 -20.18 11.34 -4.54
CA LEU A 224 -19.93 9.93 -4.34
C LEU A 224 -21.14 9.13 -4.84
N GLU A 225 -20.93 8.31 -5.86
CA GLU A 225 -21.93 7.38 -6.38
C GLU A 225 -21.55 5.95 -5.96
N LEU A 226 -22.49 5.21 -5.39
CA LEU A 226 -22.30 3.81 -4.99
C LEU A 226 -23.20 2.91 -5.82
N TYR A 227 -22.66 1.79 -6.28
CA TYR A 227 -23.29 0.84 -7.17
C TYR A 227 -23.23 -0.55 -6.56
N LYS A 228 -24.29 -1.34 -6.72
CA LYS A 228 -24.21 -2.78 -6.48
C LYS A 228 -23.16 -3.36 -7.42
N LEU A 229 -22.34 -4.26 -6.90
CA LEU A 229 -21.41 -5.02 -7.74
C LEU A 229 -22.21 -5.98 -8.63
N LYS A 230 -21.89 -6.00 -9.92
CA LYS A 230 -22.39 -6.99 -10.86
C LYS A 230 -21.27 -8.00 -11.10
N CYS A 231 -21.55 -9.28 -10.87
CA CYS A 231 -20.62 -10.34 -11.23
C CYS A 231 -20.78 -10.68 -12.71
N ASP A 232 -19.74 -10.44 -13.50
CA ASP A 232 -19.73 -10.73 -14.93
C ASP A 232 -19.13 -12.11 -15.22
N ALA A 233 -18.16 -12.55 -14.41
CA ALA A 233 -17.61 -13.89 -14.46
C ALA A 233 -17.43 -14.46 -13.05
N TYR A 234 -17.93 -15.67 -12.83
CA TYR A 234 -17.86 -16.39 -11.57
C TYR A 234 -16.97 -17.62 -11.72
N ASP A 235 -16.02 -17.77 -10.80
CA ASP A 235 -15.20 -18.97 -10.69
C ASP A 235 -15.88 -19.95 -9.72
N GLU A 236 -16.40 -21.04 -10.26
CA GLU A 236 -17.07 -22.11 -9.51
C GLU A 236 -16.10 -22.94 -8.65
N VAL A 237 -14.81 -22.97 -9.00
CA VAL A 237 -13.79 -23.72 -8.25
C VAL A 237 -13.43 -22.96 -6.97
N ASP A 238 -13.16 -21.67 -7.11
CA ASP A 238 -12.84 -20.78 -5.98
C ASP A 238 -14.09 -20.24 -5.28
N ASN A 239 -15.28 -20.49 -5.84
CA ASN A 239 -16.57 -19.99 -5.38
C ASN A 239 -16.56 -18.48 -5.14
N ARG A 240 -16.03 -17.72 -6.12
CA ARG A 240 -15.91 -16.25 -6.04
C ARG A 240 -16.11 -15.59 -7.40
N CYS A 241 -16.54 -14.33 -7.36
CA CYS A 241 -16.58 -13.50 -8.56
C CYS A 241 -15.16 -13.07 -8.95
N VAL A 242 -14.78 -13.30 -10.20
CA VAL A 242 -13.44 -12.97 -10.71
C VAL A 242 -13.43 -11.78 -11.65
N GLU A 243 -14.60 -11.42 -12.21
CA GLU A 243 -14.79 -10.20 -13.00
C GLU A 243 -16.02 -9.45 -12.52
N VAL A 244 -15.81 -8.19 -12.12
CA VAL A 244 -16.88 -7.31 -11.63
C VAL A 244 -17.01 -6.04 -12.46
N SER A 245 -18.25 -5.57 -12.60
CA SER A 245 -18.55 -4.24 -13.13
C SER A 245 -19.59 -3.50 -12.27
N TYR A 246 -19.81 -2.23 -12.62
CA TYR A 246 -20.84 -1.41 -11.98
C TYR A 246 -22.23 -1.92 -12.36
N GLY A 247 -22.96 -2.43 -11.37
CA GLY A 247 -24.37 -2.77 -11.49
C GLY A 247 -25.29 -1.57 -11.28
N ILE A 248 -26.42 -1.82 -10.61
CA ILE A 248 -27.44 -0.78 -10.35
C ILE A 248 -26.90 0.24 -9.35
N LYS A 249 -27.06 1.53 -9.64
CA LYS A 249 -26.73 2.61 -8.71
C LYS A 249 -27.63 2.53 -7.48
N ALA A 250 -27.03 2.35 -6.31
CA ALA A 250 -27.70 2.25 -5.03
C ALA A 250 -27.80 3.62 -4.33
N TYR A 251 -26.71 4.39 -4.33
CA TYR A 251 -26.63 5.67 -3.63
C TYR A 251 -25.99 6.77 -4.47
N ASP A 252 -26.40 7.99 -4.18
CA ASP A 252 -26.01 9.20 -4.88
C ASP A 252 -25.87 10.30 -3.81
N LEU A 253 -24.63 10.59 -3.42
CA LEU A 253 -24.27 11.37 -2.25
C LEU A 253 -23.48 12.62 -2.66
N GLN A 254 -23.94 13.79 -2.25
CA GLN A 254 -23.28 15.06 -2.54
C GLN A 254 -22.47 15.49 -1.32
N LYS A 255 -21.15 15.52 -1.42
CA LYS A 255 -20.26 16.07 -0.38
C LYS A 255 -20.62 17.54 -0.16
N SER A 256 -20.85 17.88 1.10
CA SER A 256 -21.14 19.24 1.54
C SER A 256 -19.89 20.09 1.31
N SER A 257 -20.05 21.20 0.61
CA SER A 257 -18.98 22.19 0.45
C SER A 257 -18.79 22.94 1.77
N GLY A 258 -17.94 22.41 2.64
CA GLY A 258 -17.69 22.99 3.95
C GLY A 258 -16.93 22.03 4.85
N GLU A 259 -15.64 21.84 4.56
CA GLU A 259 -14.53 21.58 5.47
C GLU A 259 -13.21 21.55 4.68
#